data_AF-A0A9D6BS09-F1
#
_entry.id   AF-A0A9D6BS09-F1
#
_cell.length_a   1.000
_cell.length_b   1.000
_cell.length_c   1.000
_cell.angle_alpha   90.00
_cell.angle_beta   90.00
_cell.angle_gamma   90.00
#
_symmetry.space_group_name_H-M   'P 1'
#
loop_
_entity.id
_entity.type
_entity.pdbx_description
1 polymer ?
#
loop_
_entity_poly.entity_id
_entity_poly.type
_entity_poly.pdbx_seq_one_letter_code
_entity_poly.pdbx_strand_id
1 'polypeptide(L)'
;MSETQKKAESIGYPTLESLIEQVNPDFSEMREHQRTLLKLSKSAQSAKEKASASQAALAYQRFFELFDKILEIKNKIMNEK
;
A
#
# COMPACT_ATOMS: atom_id res chain seq x y z
N MET A 1 -29.08 -13.08 -11.99
CA MET A 1 -28.50 -11.87 -12.58
C MET A 1 -27.57 -11.30 -11.52
N SER A 2 -26.27 -11.58 -11.62
CA SER A 2 -25.30 -11.20 -10.60
C SER A 2 -25.00 -9.71 -10.73
N GLU A 3 -25.53 -8.93 -9.79
CA GLU A 3 -25.27 -7.50 -9.70
C GLU A 3 -23.78 -7.28 -9.50
N THR A 4 -23.22 -6.53 -10.44
CA THR A 4 -21.85 -6.06 -10.48
C THR A 4 -21.61 -5.27 -9.20
N GLN A 5 -20.90 -5.87 -8.24
CA GLN A 5 -20.34 -5.15 -7.11
C GLN A 5 -19.49 -4.02 -7.69
N LYS A 6 -20.04 -2.79 -7.70
CA LYS A 6 -19.30 -1.58 -8.03
C LYS A 6 -18.04 -1.61 -7.18
N LYS A 7 -16.88 -1.84 -7.82
CA LYS A 7 -15.58 -1.59 -7.23
C LYS A 7 -15.66 -0.18 -6.65
N ALA A 8 -15.59 -0.07 -5.33
CA ALA A 8 -15.49 1.22 -4.68
C ALA A 8 -14.19 1.84 -5.16
N GLU A 9 -14.27 2.73 -6.14
CA GLU A 9 -13.16 3.57 -6.56
C GLU A 9 -12.74 4.37 -5.33
N SER A 10 -11.56 4.07 -4.79
CA SER A 10 -10.97 4.88 -3.74
C SER A 10 -10.63 6.24 -4.37
N ILE A 11 -11.45 7.25 -4.10
CA ILE A 11 -11.28 8.59 -4.66
C ILE A 11 -9.87 9.08 -4.34
N GLY A 12 -9.05 9.26 -5.37
CA GLY A 12 -7.69 9.80 -5.25
C GLY A 12 -6.56 8.79 -5.04
N TYR A 13 -6.84 7.48 -4.94
CA TYR A 13 -5.80 6.45 -4.84
C TYR A 13 -6.00 5.36 -5.90
N PRO A 14 -4.95 4.99 -6.66
CA PRO A 14 -5.05 3.95 -7.66
C PRO A 14 -5.44 2.61 -7.03
N THR A 15 -6.20 1.80 -7.77
CA THR A 15 -6.51 0.44 -7.32
C THR A 15 -5.27 -0.44 -7.36
N LEU A 16 -5.28 -1.54 -6.59
CA LEU A 16 -4.18 -2.48 -6.56
C LEU A 16 -3.91 -3.06 -7.96
N GLU A 17 -4.96 -3.37 -8.71
CA GLU A 17 -4.81 -3.90 -10.08
C GLU A 17 -4.15 -2.88 -11.01
N SER A 18 -4.54 -1.60 -10.92
CA SER A 18 -3.93 -0.53 -11.70
C SER A 18 -2.44 -0.38 -11.39
N LEU A 19 -2.03 -0.52 -10.13
CA LEU A 19 -0.63 -0.46 -9.72
C LEU A 19 0.18 -1.66 -10.22
N ILE A 20 -0.41 -2.85 -10.27
CA ILE A 20 0.26 -4.08 -10.75
C ILE A 20 0.46 -4.05 -12.28
N GLU A 21 -0.49 -3.44 -13.00
CA GLU A 21 -0.40 -3.28 -14.46
C GLU A 21 0.68 -2.28 -14.86
N GLN A 22 0.99 -1.29 -14.01
CA GLN A 22 2.13 -0.41 -14.22
C GLN A 22 3.43 -1.22 -14.19
N VAL A 23 4.28 -0.99 -15.19
CA VAL A 23 5.59 -1.66 -15.31
C VAL A 23 6.52 -1.23 -14.17
N ASN A 24 6.34 -0.01 -13.65
CA ASN A 24 7.18 0.54 -12.59
C ASN A 24 6.39 1.59 -11.77
N PRO A 25 5.52 1.18 -10.83
CA PRO A 25 4.76 2.11 -10.01
C PRO A 25 5.68 2.90 -9.07
N ASP A 26 5.49 4.21 -9.03
CA ASP A 26 6.21 5.10 -8.11
C ASP A 26 5.54 5.11 -6.74
N PHE A 27 6.27 4.67 -5.72
CA PHE A 27 5.82 4.64 -4.33
C PHE A 27 6.52 5.68 -3.45
N SER A 28 7.23 6.65 -4.03
CA SER A 28 8.05 7.62 -3.30
C SER A 28 7.23 8.39 -2.25
N GLU A 29 6.05 8.89 -2.62
CA GLU A 29 5.15 9.60 -1.70
C GLU A 29 4.61 8.69 -0.60
N MET A 30 4.19 7.46 -0.94
CA MET A 30 3.70 6.48 0.06
C MET A 30 4.79 6.09 1.06
N ARG A 31 6.05 5.94 0.60
CA ARG A 31 7.21 5.69 1.47
C ARG A 31 7.55 6.90 2.32
N GLU A 32 7.38 8.11 1.81
CA GLU A 32 7.52 9.33 2.60
C GLU A 32 6.46 9.41 3.70
N HIS A 33 5.19 9.18 3.37
CA HIS A 33 4.10 9.13 4.35
C HIS A 33 4.34 8.08 5.43
N GLN A 34 4.79 6.88 5.06
CA GLN A 34 5.18 5.85 6.03
C GLN A 34 6.28 6.34 6.98
N ARG A 35 7.34 6.98 6.47
CA ARG A 35 8.43 7.53 7.29
C ARG A 35 7.94 8.62 8.23
N THR A 36 7.05 9.50 7.76
CA THR A 36 6.44 10.55 8.59
C THR A 36 5.61 9.96 9.72
N LEU A 37 4.80 8.92 9.44
CA LEU A 37 4.03 8.22 10.46
C LEU A 37 4.91 7.49 11.48
N LEU A 38 6.03 6.90 11.06
CA LEU A 38 7.02 6.31 11.98
C LEU A 38 7.73 7.34 12.86
N LYS A 39 7.95 8.56 12.36
CA LYS A 39 8.47 9.66 13.18
C LYS A 39 7.42 10.09 14.20
N LEU A 40 6.18 10.28 13.74
CA LEU A 40 5.05 10.67 14.60
C LEU A 40 4.78 9.64 15.69
N SER A 41 4.86 8.33 15.39
CA SER A 41 4.66 7.29 16.40
C SER A 41 5.71 7.32 17.52
N LYS A 42 6.87 7.90 17.27
CA LYS A 42 7.95 8.09 18.26
C LYS A 42 7.85 9.43 18.97
N SER A 43 7.44 10.49 18.29
CA SER A 43 7.48 11.88 18.78
C SER A 43 6.15 12.41 19.31
N ALA A 44 5.01 11.77 19.03
CA ALA A 44 3.70 12.25 19.49
C ALA A 44 3.60 12.27 21.01
N GLN A 45 2.87 13.22 21.58
CA GLN A 45 2.72 13.34 23.04
C GLN A 45 1.62 12.41 23.58
N SER A 46 0.57 12.19 22.79
CA SER A 46 -0.54 11.31 23.18
C SER A 46 -0.25 9.84 22.84
N ALA A 47 -0.51 8.95 23.80
CA ALA A 47 -0.44 7.51 23.58
C ALA A 47 -1.38 7.03 22.44
N LYS A 48 -2.55 7.67 22.31
CA LYS A 48 -3.51 7.38 21.23
C LYS A 48 -2.91 7.73 19.87
N GLU A 49 -2.31 8.90 19.74
CA GLU A 49 -1.66 9.33 18.50
C GLU A 49 -0.47 8.44 18.14
N LYS A 50 0.35 8.06 19.12
CA LYS A 50 1.44 7.09 18.90
C LYS A 50 0.92 5.78 18.34
N ALA A 51 -0.11 5.21 18.96
CA ALA A 51 -0.70 3.95 18.55
C ALA A 51 -1.31 4.04 17.14
N SER A 52 -2.10 5.10 16.87
CA SER A 52 -2.68 5.32 15.54
C SER A 52 -1.63 5.51 14.45
N ALA A 53 -0.59 6.32 14.71
CA ALA A 53 0.51 6.54 13.77
C ALA A 53 1.30 5.24 13.52
N SER A 54 1.53 4.44 14.57
CA SER A 54 2.20 3.14 14.43
C SER A 54 1.37 2.15 13.60
N GLN A 55 0.05 2.09 13.82
CA GLN A 55 -0.85 1.22 13.04
C GLN A 55 -0.91 1.64 11.58
N ALA A 56 -0.99 2.96 11.32
CA ALA A 56 -0.97 3.48 9.96
C ALA A 56 0.36 3.16 9.25
N ALA A 57 1.51 3.36 9.91
CA ALA A 57 2.82 3.01 9.36
C ALA A 57 2.94 1.50 9.04
N LEU A 58 2.37 0.64 9.90
CA LEU A 58 2.35 -0.80 9.69
C LEU A 58 1.47 -1.19 8.49
N ALA A 59 0.36 -0.49 8.26
CA ALA A 59 -0.48 -0.71 7.08
C ALA A 59 0.28 -0.44 5.78
N TYR A 60 1.03 0.67 5.71
CA TYR A 60 1.93 0.94 4.57
C TYR A 60 2.98 -0.16 4.38
N GLN A 61 3.59 -0.63 5.46
CA GLN A 61 4.57 -1.71 5.38
C GLN A 61 3.97 -2.98 4.76
N ARG A 62 2.80 -3.41 5.27
CA ARG A 62 2.10 -4.60 4.78
C ARG A 62 1.68 -4.47 3.32
N PHE A 63 1.27 -3.26 2.92
CA PHE A 63 0.97 -2.96 1.52
C PHE A 63 2.21 -3.19 0.62
N PHE A 64 3.38 -2.66 0.99
CA PHE A 64 4.60 -2.85 0.20
C PHE A 64 5.02 -4.33 0.14
N GLU A 65 4.96 -5.04 1.27
CA GLU A 65 5.27 -6.49 1.30
C GLU A 65 4.33 -7.31 0.40
N LEU A 66 3.03 -6.97 0.39
CA LEU A 66 2.06 -7.61 -0.50
C LEU A 66 2.35 -7.28 -1.96
N PHE A 67 2.65 -6.02 -2.25
CA PHE A 67 2.94 -5.56 -3.61
C PHE A 67 4.18 -6.25 -4.20
N ASP A 68 5.26 -6.32 -3.42
CA ASP A 68 6.50 -7.01 -3.82
C ASP A 68 6.24 -8.49 -4.14
N LYS A 69 5.42 -9.18 -3.32
CA LYS A 69 5.01 -10.57 -3.60
C LYS A 69 4.20 -10.71 -4.88
N ILE A 70 3.30 -9.77 -5.16
CA ILE A 70 2.50 -9.82 -6.39
C ILE A 70 3.38 -9.61 -7.62
N LEU A 71 4.35 -8.70 -7.55
CA LEU A 71 5.35 -8.52 -8.61
C LEU A 71 6.20 -9.77 -8.80
N GLU A 72 6.64 -10.41 -7.72
CA GLU A 72 7.39 -11.68 -7.79
C GLU A 72 6.58 -12.75 -8.53
N ILE A 73 5.30 -12.91 -8.18
CA ILE A 73 4.39 -13.87 -8.85
C ILE A 73 4.21 -13.51 -10.33
N LYS A 74 3.95 -12.25 -10.65
CA LYS A 74 3.82 -11.77 -12.04
C LYS A 74 5.06 -12.10 -12.86
N ASN A 75 6.26 -11.83 -12.32
CA ASN A 75 7.52 -12.09 -13.00
C ASN A 75 7.76 -13.60 -13.20
N LYS A 76 7.42 -14.45 -12.22
CA LYS A 76 7.50 -15.92 -12.38
C LYS A 76 6.62 -16.39 -13.54
N ILE A 77 5.36 -15.96 -13.57
CA ILE A 77 4.42 -16.35 -14.64
C ILE A 77 4.89 -15.85 -16.02
N MET A 78 5.51 -14.67 -16.09
CA MET A 78 6.01 -14.11 -17.35
C MET A 78 7.31 -14.77 -17.84
N ASN A 79 8.18 -15.21 -16.93
CA ASN A 79 9.49 -15.80 -17.25
C ASN A 79 9.49 -17.35 -17.33
N GLU A 80 8.41 -18.02 -16.93
CA GLU A 80 8.19 -19.46 -17.15
C GLU A 80 7.59 -19.77 -18.54
N LYS A 81 7.56 -18.80 -19.45
CA LYS A 81 7.23 -18.98 -20.87
C LYS A 81 8.48 -19.17 -21.72
#